data_AF-A0A133UDR4-F1
#
_entry.id   AF-A0A133UDR4-F1
#
_cell.length_a   1.000
_cell.length_b   1.000
_cell.length_c   1.000
_cell.angle_alpha   90.00
_cell.angle_beta   90.00
_cell.angle_gamma   90.00
#
_symmetry.space_group_name_H-M   'P 1'
#
loop_
_entity.id
_entity.type
_entity.pdbx_description
1 polymer ?
#
loop_
_entity_poly.entity_id
_entity_poly.type
_entity_poly.pdbx_seq_one_letter_code
_entity_poly.pdbx_strand_id
1 'polypeptide(L)' 'MLHKKLYGYKDQSHQGKYTYNRPGLLQEVEGKKIIDAVLLVKTKKEAKKVTDLLHEHGANTYIFDVLSKIEF' A
#
# COMPACT_ATOMS: atom_id res chain seq x y z
N MET A 1 10.21 -6.47 4.93
CA MET A 1 8.89 -7.14 5.08
C MET A 1 7.86 -6.40 4.24
N LEU A 2 7.10 -7.13 3.41
CA LEU A 2 6.07 -6.58 2.52
C LEU A 2 5.07 -5.66 3.24
N HIS A 3 4.53 -6.09 4.39
CA HIS A 3 3.56 -5.34 5.19
C HIS A 3 4.02 -3.89 5.46
N LYS A 4 5.26 -3.69 5.91
CA LYS A 4 5.81 -2.36 6.22
C LYS A 4 5.98 -1.50 4.98
N LYS A 5 6.41 -2.10 3.86
CA LYS A 5 6.55 -1.40 2.57
C LYS A 5 5.19 -0.98 2.00
N LEU A 6 4.18 -1.84 2.14
CA LEU A 6 2.85 -1.62 1.57
C LEU A 6 2.01 -0.64 2.40
N TYR A 7 1.95 -0.84 3.72
CA TYR A 7 1.06 -0.09 4.61
C TYR A 7 1.76 0.99 5.44
N GLY A 8 3.09 0.98 5.48
CA GLY A 8 3.87 1.87 6.33
C GLY A 8 4.03 1.31 7.74
N TYR A 9 4.76 2.04 8.58
CA TYR A 9 4.96 1.71 9.99
C TYR A 9 5.43 2.92 10.79
N LYS A 10 5.26 2.86 12.11
CA LYS A 10 5.87 3.81 13.04
C LYS A 10 7.22 3.25 13.48
N ASP A 11 8.26 4.05 13.29
CA ASP A 11 9.61 3.75 13.74
C ASP A 11 9.89 4.52 15.03
N GLN A 12 10.56 3.88 15.98
CA GLN A 12 10.85 4.47 17.30
C GLN A 12 12.36 4.50 17.57
N SER A 13 12.85 5.62 18.08
CA SER A 13 14.25 5.83 18.43
C SER A 13 14.40 6.46 19.81
N HIS A 14 15.62 6.37 20.37
CA HIS A 14 15.98 6.88 21.71
C HIS A 14 14.99 6.43 22.79
N GLN A 15 14.87 5.11 22.99
CA GLN A 15 13.96 4.53 23.99
C GLN A 15 12.49 4.98 23.83
N GLY A 16 12.06 5.22 22.58
CA GLY A 16 10.69 5.65 22.28
C GLY A 16 10.45 7.15 22.37
N LYS A 17 11.48 7.95 22.67
CA LYS A 17 11.38 9.43 22.73
C LYS A 17 11.08 10.05 21.36
N TYR A 18 11.55 9.44 20.28
CA TYR A 18 11.27 9.90 18.92
C TYR A 18 10.45 8.86 18.17
N THR A 19 9.35 9.28 17.57
CA THR A 19 8.52 8.46 16.70
C THR A 19 8.46 9.07 15.31
N TYR A 20 8.81 8.28 14.30
CA TYR A 20 8.78 8.67 12.90
C TYR A 20 7.70 7.88 12.16
N ASN A 21 6.81 8.56 11.45
CA ASN A 21 5.88 7.88 10.55
C ASN A 21 6.58 7.58 9.23
N ARG A 22 6.71 6.30 8.88
CA ARG A 22 7.24 5.86 7.59
C ARG A 22 6.04 5.49 6.70
N PRO A 23 5.69 6.31 5.69
CA PRO A 23 4.56 6.02 4.82
C PRO A 23 4.82 4.72 4.05
N GLY A 24 3.76 3.96 3.82
CA GLY A 24 3.78 2.82 2.90
C GLY A 24 3.39 3.25 1.50
N LEU A 25 3.68 2.39 0.53
CA LEU A 25 3.33 2.61 -0.88
C LEU A 25 1.84 2.94 -1.04
N LEU A 26 0.95 2.27 -0.29
CA LEU A 26 -0.48 2.50 -0.40
C LEU A 26 -0.89 3.92 0.04
N GLN A 27 -0.16 4.54 0.96
CA GLN A 27 -0.39 5.96 1.33
C GLN A 27 0.13 6.91 0.26
N GLU A 28 1.26 6.58 -0.39
CA GLU A 28 1.84 7.40 -1.46
C GLU A 28 0.99 7.41 -2.74
N VAL A 29 0.30 6.30 -3.03
CA VAL A 29 -0.56 6.17 -4.21
C VAL A 29 -2.04 6.51 -3.94
N GLU A 30 -2.34 7.10 -2.78
CA GLU A 30 -3.73 7.35 -2.33
C GLU A 30 -4.61 6.08 -2.40
N GLY A 31 -4.05 4.89 -2.17
CA GLY A 31 -4.77 3.63 -2.23
C GLY A 31 -5.50 3.28 -0.93
N LYS A 32 -6.50 2.40 -1.02
CA LYS A 32 -7.26 1.89 0.12
C LYS A 32 -7.26 0.37 0.15
N LYS A 33 -7.10 -0.19 1.35
CA LYS A 33 -7.36 -1.61 1.61
C LYS A 33 -8.85 -1.75 1.86
N ILE A 34 -9.54 -2.55 1.03
CA ILE A 34 -10.98 -2.80 1.19
C ILE A 34 -11.19 -3.95 2.18
N ILE A 35 -10.55 -5.08 1.90
CA ILE A 35 -10.46 -6.26 2.76
C ILE A 35 -9.06 -6.86 2.62
N ASP A 36 -8.77 -7.97 3.28
CA ASP A 36 -7.53 -8.70 3.04
C ASP A 36 -7.40 -9.09 1.56
N ALA A 37 -6.18 -8.91 1.02
CA ALA A 37 -5.84 -9.15 -0.39
C ALA A 37 -6.61 -8.31 -1.45
N VAL A 38 -7.48 -7.38 -1.04
CA VAL A 38 -8.17 -6.46 -1.98
C VAL A 38 -7.72 -5.03 -1.75
N LEU A 39 -7.02 -4.49 -2.74
CA LEU A 39 -6.53 -3.12 -2.76
C LEU A 39 -7.25 -2.35 -3.85
N LEU A 40 -7.74 -1.18 -3.49
CA LEU A 40 -8.30 -0.20 -4.41
C LEU A 40 -7.27 0.91 -4.61
N VAL A 41 -7.01 1.26 -5.86
CA VAL A 41 -6.11 2.35 -6.25
C VAL A 41 -6.81 3.21 -7.30
N LYS A 42 -6.38 4.45 -7.45
CA LYS A 42 -7.08 5.45 -8.26
C LYS A 42 -6.76 5.32 -9.74
N THR A 43 -5.53 4.92 -10.08
CA THR A 43 -5.06 4.85 -11.48
C THR A 43 -4.34 3.54 -11.81
N LYS A 44 -4.31 3.19 -13.11
CA LYS A 44 -3.54 2.05 -13.62
C LYS A 44 -2.03 2.17 -13.36
N LYS A 45 -1.51 3.40 -13.31
CA LYS A 45 -0.09 3.65 -12.99
C LYS A 45 0.23 3.26 -11.55
N GLU A 46 -0.65 3.57 -10.62
CA GLU A 46 -0.51 3.20 -9.21
C GLU A 46 -0.73 1.71 -9.01
N ALA A 47 -1.71 1.12 -9.72
CA ALA A 47 -1.91 -0.33 -9.75
C ALA A 47 -0.60 -1.04 -10.11
N LYS A 48 0.08 -0.58 -11.16
CA LYS A 48 1.38 -1.12 -11.57
C LYS A 48 2.43 -1.07 -10.47
N LYS A 49 2.61 0.08 -9.81
CA LYS A 49 3.57 0.22 -8.69
C LYS A 49 3.29 -0.79 -7.57
N VAL A 50 2.02 -0.96 -7.22
CA VAL A 50 1.60 -1.90 -6.17
C VAL A 50 1.83 -3.33 -6.61
N THR A 51 1.46 -3.71 -7.84
CA THR A 51 1.68 -5.06 -8.34
C THR A 51 3.15 -5.41 -8.50
N ASP A 52 4.00 -4.46 -8.90
CA ASP A 52 5.45 -4.65 -8.99
C ASP A 52 6.02 -5.03 -7.60
N LEU A 53 5.65 -4.29 -6.54
CA LEU A 53 6.05 -4.61 -5.16
C LEU A 53 5.52 -5.98 -4.70
N LEU A 54 4.29 -6.33 -5.08
CA LEU A 54 3.69 -7.62 -4.71
C LEU A 54 4.39 -8.78 -5.44
N HIS A 55 4.74 -8.60 -6.72
CA HIS A 55 5.47 -9.58 -7.52
C HIS A 55 6.91 -9.78 -7.02
N GLU A 56 7.61 -8.71 -6.59
CA GLU A 56 8.92 -8.83 -5.91
C GLU A 56 8.86 -9.74 -4.67
N HIS A 57 7.68 -9.86 -4.06
CA HIS A 57 7.42 -10.71 -2.91
C HIS A 57 6.70 -12.03 -3.26
N GLY A 58 6.60 -12.38 -4.54
CA GLY A 58 6.05 -13.66 -5.02
C GLY A 58 4.53 -13.79 -4.94
N ALA A 59 3.80 -12.68 -4.79
CA ALA A 59 2.33 -12.73 -4.77
C ALA A 59 1.76 -12.75 -6.19
N ASN A 60 0.77 -13.60 -6.43
CA ASN A 60 -0.02 -13.58 -7.67
C ASN A 60 -1.09 -12.49 -7.55
N THR A 61 -1.24 -11.66 -8.58
CA THR A 61 -2.16 -10.53 -8.56
C THR A 61 -3.13 -10.57 -9.75
N TYR A 62 -4.35 -10.13 -9.52
CA TYR A 62 -5.36 -9.89 -10.55
C TYR A 62 -5.73 -8.41 -10.53
N ILE A 63 -5.76 -7.79 -11.70
CA ILE A 63 -6.10 -6.37 -11.86
C ILE A 63 -7.36 -6.29 -12.69
N PHE A 64 -8.35 -5.55 -12.19
CA PHE A 64 -9.59 -5.26 -12.90
C PHE A 64 -10.01 -3.83 -12.61
N ASP A 65 -10.62 -3.19 -13.60
CA ASP A 65 -11.17 -1.84 -13.46
C ASP A 65 -12.54 -1.91 -12.78
N VAL A 66 -12.82 -0.99 -11.85
CA VAL A 66 -14.11 -0.89 -11.17
C VAL A 66 -14.67 0.53 -11.26
N LEU A 67 -15.98 0.64 -11.49
CA LEU A 67 -16.69 1.90 -11.33
C LEU A 67 -16.96 2.11 -9.85
N SER A 68 -16.20 3.00 -9.22
CA SER A 68 -16.30 3.31 -7.81
C SER A 68 -16.78 4.75 -7.61
N LYS A 69 -17.71 4.95 -6.68
CA LYS A 69 -18.05 6.27 -6.13
C LYS A 69 -17.26 6.60 -4.86
N ILE A 70 -16.29 5.76 -4.49
CA ILE A 70 -15.48 5.95 -3.29
C ILE A 70 -14.50 7.09 -3.53
N GLU A 71 -14.56 8.13 -2.69
CA GLU A 71 -13.54 9.18 -2.65
C GLU A 71 -12.27 8.63 -1.97
N PHE A 72 -11.10 8.96 -2.51
CA PHE A 72 -9.80 8.53 -1.99
C PHE A 72 -9.31 9.48 -0.90
#